data_AF-I1C2P5-F1
#
_entry.id   AF-I1C2P5-F1
#
_cell.length_a   1.000
_cell.length_b   1.000
_cell.length_c   1.000
_cell.angle_alpha   90.00
_cell.angle_beta   90.00
_cell.angle_gamma   90.00
#
_symmetry.space_group_name_H-M   'P 1'
#
loop_
_entity.id
_entity.type
_entity.pdbx_description
1 polymer ?
#
loop_
_entity_poly.entity_id
_entity_poly.type
_entity_poly.pdbx_seq_one_letter_code
_entity_poly.pdbx_strand_id
1 'polypeptide(L)'
;MVVAPTLGILRIFFWLGKRFDVTLLFQSIAMLTAMILLLYTVIKYKPIVPFNPLIRQDSNTSSISSLDDDVLSVGQHIEYKWYQRSFWAWDHFLDYVNCLLVYITIISILYILFHQHSEFIEALGFLSLGIESTLPVPQILTNFKHRNTDGFSWLILASWFLGDGFKAFYFFYTQSPLQFVICAIVQLCFDTVVVVQFIIFSSPTLKKSLGIREHYEPIA
;
A
#
# COMPACT_ATOMS: atom_id res chain seq x y z
N MET A 1 3.03 -0.71 5.21
CA MET A 1 2.24 -1.11 6.40
C MET A 1 2.11 0.01 7.44
N VAL A 2 3.16 0.80 7.72
CA VAL A 2 3.14 1.85 8.78
C VAL A 2 2.57 3.20 8.31
N VAL A 3 2.52 3.48 7.02
CA VAL A 3 1.96 4.74 6.50
C VAL A 3 0.47 4.87 6.84
N ALA A 4 -0.32 3.82 6.61
CA ALA A 4 -1.76 3.83 6.89
C ALA A 4 -2.16 4.22 8.35
N PRO A 5 -1.54 3.66 9.40
CA PRO A 5 -1.85 4.04 10.78
C PRO A 5 -1.43 5.49 11.12
N THR A 6 -0.35 6.01 10.53
CA THR A 6 0.03 7.43 10.71
C THR A 6 -1.04 8.38 10.17
N LEU A 7 -1.74 8.00 9.09
CA LEU A 7 -2.85 8.77 8.52
C LEU A 7 -4.08 8.77 9.40
N GLY A 8 -4.46 7.60 9.92
CA GLY A 8 -5.61 7.47 10.81
C GLY A 8 -5.47 8.36 12.04
N ILE A 9 -4.27 8.40 12.62
CA ILE A 9 -3.93 9.27 13.75
C ILE A 9 -4.05 10.74 13.35
N LEU A 10 -3.43 11.17 12.24
CA LEU A 10 -3.51 12.55 11.77
C LEU A 10 -4.96 12.99 11.49
N ARG A 11 -5.81 12.10 10.95
CA ARG A 11 -7.25 12.38 10.75
C ARG A 11 -8.01 12.59 12.05
N ILE A 12 -7.71 11.82 13.09
CA ILE A 12 -8.34 11.97 14.40
C ILE A 12 -7.97 13.34 15.01
N PHE A 13 -6.70 13.74 14.93
CA PHE A 13 -6.28 15.07 15.39
C PHE A 13 -6.87 16.20 14.53
N PHE A 14 -6.96 16.01 13.21
CA PHE A 14 -7.64 16.95 12.33
C PHE A 14 -9.12 17.11 12.70
N TRP A 15 -9.81 16.00 13.03
CA TRP A 15 -11.22 16.02 13.44
C TRP A 15 -11.45 16.79 14.74
N LEU A 16 -10.50 16.70 15.70
CA LEU A 16 -10.55 17.45 16.95
C LEU A 16 -10.46 18.97 16.72
N GLY A 17 -9.70 19.40 15.70
CA GLY A 17 -9.56 20.82 15.34
C GLY A 17 -10.70 21.33 14.47
N LYS A 18 -11.13 20.52 13.49
CA LYS A 18 -12.22 20.83 12.56
C LYS A 18 -13.09 19.58 12.39
N ARG A 19 -14.29 19.62 12.97
CA ARG A 19 -15.24 18.50 12.88
C ARG A 19 -15.70 18.34 11.43
N PHE A 20 -15.27 17.27 10.79
CA PHE A 20 -15.78 16.80 9.51
C PHE A 20 -16.63 15.54 9.70
N ASP A 21 -17.16 15.00 8.61
CA ASP A 21 -18.13 13.91 8.63
C ASP A 21 -17.70 12.71 9.48
N VAL A 22 -18.58 12.26 10.37
CA VAL A 22 -18.35 11.13 11.28
C VAL A 22 -18.10 9.82 10.55
N THR A 23 -18.59 9.69 9.32
CA THR A 23 -18.33 8.52 8.46
C THR A 23 -16.83 8.33 8.20
N LEU A 24 -16.12 9.43 7.95
CA LEU A 24 -14.68 9.43 7.67
C LEU A 24 -13.85 9.22 8.94
N LEU A 25 -14.37 9.69 10.08
CA LEU A 25 -13.79 9.38 11.38
C LEU A 25 -13.83 7.87 11.64
N PHE A 26 -14.99 7.24 11.42
CA PHE A 26 -15.12 5.79 11.57
C PHE A 26 -14.22 5.03 10.59
N GLN A 27 -14.10 5.48 9.34
CA GLN A 27 -13.14 4.92 8.38
C GLN A 27 -11.71 4.95 8.93
N SER A 28 -11.27 6.09 9.49
CA SER A 28 -9.91 6.22 10.03
C SER A 28 -9.65 5.32 11.23
N ILE A 29 -10.63 5.15 12.13
CA ILE A 29 -10.56 4.27 13.29
C ILE A 29 -10.53 2.79 12.85
N ALA A 30 -11.41 2.42 11.92
CA ALA A 30 -11.46 1.07 11.36
C ALA A 30 -10.14 0.70 10.66
N MET A 31 -9.58 1.62 9.86
CA MET A 31 -8.29 1.42 9.19
C MET A 31 -7.12 1.29 10.19
N LEU A 32 -7.10 2.11 11.25
CA LEU A 32 -6.11 1.99 12.31
C LEU A 32 -6.18 0.62 12.99
N THR A 33 -7.40 0.17 13.29
CA THR A 33 -7.66 -1.14 13.94
C THR A 33 -7.23 -2.29 13.03
N ALA A 34 -7.62 -2.26 11.75
CA ALA A 34 -7.25 -3.27 10.77
C ALA A 34 -5.73 -3.37 10.60
N MET A 35 -5.00 -2.26 10.58
CA MET A 35 -3.54 -2.27 10.45
C MET A 35 -2.84 -2.83 11.69
N ILE A 36 -3.36 -2.56 12.89
CA ILE A 36 -2.85 -3.17 14.12
C ILE A 36 -3.07 -4.69 14.10
N LEU A 37 -4.26 -5.14 13.66
CA LEU A 37 -4.59 -6.57 13.54
C LEU A 37 -3.76 -7.28 12.47
N LEU A 38 -3.57 -6.66 11.30
CA LEU A 38 -2.71 -7.20 10.25
C LEU A 38 -1.27 -7.30 10.70
N LEU A 39 -0.74 -6.28 11.38
CA LEU A 39 0.61 -6.34 11.93
C LEU A 39 0.75 -7.44 12.98
N TYR A 40 -0.21 -7.54 13.92
CA TYR A 40 -0.21 -8.60 14.91
C TYR A 40 -0.20 -9.97 14.25
N THR A 41 -1.00 -10.14 13.19
CA THR A 41 -1.07 -11.39 12.41
C THR A 41 0.26 -11.65 11.69
N VAL A 42 0.83 -10.66 11.00
CA VAL A 42 2.12 -10.79 10.29
C VAL A 42 3.26 -11.15 11.24
N ILE A 43 3.30 -10.57 12.44
CA ILE A 43 4.32 -10.89 13.44
C ILE A 43 4.09 -12.29 14.03
N LYS A 44 2.83 -12.64 14.34
CA LYS A 44 2.47 -13.93 14.93
C LYS A 44 2.71 -15.11 13.98
N TYR A 45 2.43 -14.91 12.70
CA TYR A 45 2.57 -15.91 11.65
C TYR A 45 3.82 -15.67 10.79
N LYS A 46 4.78 -14.86 11.26
CA LYS A 46 6.07 -14.68 10.60
C LYS A 46 6.67 -16.08 10.46
N PRO A 47 6.86 -16.61 9.24
CA PRO A 47 7.39 -17.94 9.08
C PRO A 47 8.82 -17.91 9.62
N ILE A 48 9.02 -18.53 10.79
CA ILE A 48 10.34 -19.04 11.15
C ILE A 48 10.55 -20.15 10.12
N VAL A 49 11.18 -19.83 9.00
CA VAL A 49 11.74 -20.84 8.12
C VAL A 49 13.08 -21.22 8.73
N PRO A 50 13.19 -22.33 9.52
CA PRO A 50 14.46 -22.99 9.59
C PRO A 50 14.74 -23.46 8.16
N PHE A 51 15.75 -22.88 7.53
CA PHE A 51 16.30 -23.48 6.33
C PHE A 51 16.89 -24.83 6.76
N ASN A 52 16.08 -25.87 6.69
CA ASN A 52 16.57 -27.24 6.72
C ASN A 52 16.78 -27.58 5.25
N PRO A 53 18.02 -27.54 4.71
CA PRO A 53 18.26 -28.09 3.39
C PRO A 53 17.95 -29.57 3.54
N LEU A 54 16.79 -29.99 3.04
CA LEU A 54 16.50 -31.39 2.89
C LEU A 54 17.60 -31.94 1.98
N ILE A 55 18.47 -32.73 2.59
CA ILE A 55 19.24 -33.79 1.96
C ILE A 55 18.25 -34.57 1.11
N ARG A 56 18.11 -34.20 -0.17
CA ARG A 56 17.51 -35.06 -1.18
C ARG A 56 18.66 -35.83 -1.81
N GLN A 57 19.05 -36.90 -1.12
CA GLN A 57 19.77 -38.00 -1.72
C GLN A 57 18.80 -38.72 -2.67
N ASP A 58 18.72 -38.27 -3.92
CA ASP A 58 18.20 -39.11 -5.01
C ASP A 58 19.25 -39.08 -6.14
N SER A 59 20.05 -40.14 -6.14
CA SER A 59 20.95 -40.54 -7.21
C SER A 59 20.18 -40.75 -8.52
N ASN A 60 20.44 -39.90 -9.53
CA ASN A 60 20.88 -40.27 -10.88
C ASN A 60 20.54 -39.18 -11.93
N THR A 61 21.61 -38.67 -12.57
CA THR A 61 21.69 -38.22 -13.98
C THR A 61 20.86 -37.01 -14.43
N SER A 62 21.46 -35.81 -14.39
CA SER A 62 21.77 -34.99 -15.58
C SER A 62 22.32 -33.62 -15.18
N SER A 63 23.57 -33.37 -15.57
CA SER A 63 24.35 -32.19 -15.20
C SER A 63 24.07 -31.04 -16.17
N ILE A 64 22.96 -30.31 -16.02
CA ILE A 64 22.74 -28.91 -16.46
C ILE A 64 21.56 -28.39 -15.59
N SER A 65 21.83 -27.90 -14.39
CA SER A 65 20.85 -27.09 -13.61
C SER A 65 21.48 -26.20 -12.53
N SER A 66 22.82 -26.21 -12.38
CA SER A 66 23.47 -25.50 -11.28
C SER A 66 23.40 -23.97 -11.41
N LEU A 67 23.37 -23.42 -12.63
CA LEU A 67 23.34 -21.97 -12.83
C LEU A 67 21.96 -21.37 -12.51
N ASP A 68 20.87 -22.07 -12.83
CA ASP A 68 19.52 -21.57 -12.54
C ASP A 68 19.15 -21.73 -11.07
N ASP A 69 19.57 -22.82 -10.42
CA ASP A 69 19.38 -23.05 -8.98
C ASP A 69 20.18 -22.04 -8.12
N ASP A 70 21.40 -21.68 -8.55
CA ASP A 70 22.21 -20.65 -7.90
C ASP A 70 21.61 -19.24 -8.10
N VAL A 71 21.12 -18.91 -9.30
CA VAL A 71 20.49 -17.61 -9.56
C VAL A 71 19.17 -17.45 -8.80
N LEU A 72 18.36 -18.52 -8.72
CA LEU A 72 17.09 -18.52 -7.99
C LEU A 72 17.31 -18.41 -6.47
N SER A 73 18.28 -19.15 -5.93
CA SER A 73 18.62 -19.09 -4.50
C SER A 73 19.26 -17.76 -4.11
N VAL A 74 20.11 -17.16 -4.96
CA VAL A 74 20.64 -15.81 -4.78
C VAL A 74 19.52 -14.76 -4.83
N GLY A 75 18.57 -14.91 -5.75
CA GLY A 75 17.38 -14.05 -5.84
C GLY A 75 16.55 -14.06 -4.55
N GLN A 76 16.19 -15.25 -4.06
CA GLN A 76 15.46 -15.41 -2.78
C GLN A 76 16.24 -14.88 -1.58
N HIS A 77 17.56 -15.11 -1.53
CA HIS A 77 18.38 -14.68 -0.41
C HIS A 77 18.57 -13.15 -0.38
N ILE A 78 18.61 -12.48 -1.54
CA ILE A 78 18.63 -11.00 -1.63
C ILE A 78 17.29 -10.41 -1.21
N GLU A 79 16.16 -11.00 -1.62
CA GLU A 79 14.83 -10.53 -1.21
C GLU A 79 14.60 -10.66 0.29
N TYR A 80 14.95 -11.80 0.89
CA TYR A 80 14.87 -11.99 2.35
C TYR A 80 15.73 -10.96 3.11
N LYS A 81 16.95 -10.69 2.61
CA LYS A 81 17.87 -9.72 3.21
C LYS A 81 17.37 -8.28 3.07
N TRP A 82 16.65 -7.95 1.99
CA TRP A 82 15.95 -6.67 1.83
C TRP A 82 14.81 -6.52 2.83
N TYR A 83 14.02 -7.58 3.04
CA TYR A 83 12.95 -7.60 4.04
C TYR A 83 13.52 -7.38 5.45
N GLN A 84 14.60 -8.07 5.83
CA GLN A 84 15.24 -7.90 7.14
C GLN A 84 15.97 -6.55 7.32
N ARG A 85 16.43 -5.90 6.24
CA ARG A 85 17.14 -4.61 6.30
C ARG A 85 16.26 -3.40 6.13
N SER A 86 14.98 -3.57 5.78
CA SER A 86 14.06 -2.44 5.75
C SER A 86 13.91 -1.91 7.18
N PHE A 87 14.11 -0.61 7.38
CA PHE A 87 13.99 0.10 8.67
C PHE A 87 12.69 -0.21 9.45
N TRP A 88 11.71 -0.80 8.78
CA TRP A 88 10.36 -1.08 9.27
C TRP A 88 10.05 -2.58 9.48
N ALA A 89 11.06 -3.44 9.56
CA ALA A 89 10.92 -4.88 9.83
C ALA A 89 10.93 -5.17 11.35
N TRP A 90 9.81 -4.91 12.02
CA TRP A 90 9.68 -5.10 13.46
C TRP A 90 9.73 -6.59 13.85
N ASP A 91 10.60 -6.94 14.79
CA ASP A 91 10.70 -8.30 15.31
C ASP A 91 9.69 -8.59 16.42
N HIS A 92 9.32 -7.56 17.19
CA HIS A 92 8.32 -7.65 18.24
C HIS A 92 7.19 -6.64 18.04
N PHE A 93 5.97 -7.07 18.34
CA PHE A 93 4.78 -6.22 18.25
C PHE A 93 4.87 -5.01 19.20
N LEU A 94 5.52 -5.17 20.36
CA LEU A 94 5.70 -4.09 21.34
C LEU A 94 6.56 -2.94 20.81
N ASP A 95 7.60 -3.22 20.02
CA ASP A 95 8.46 -2.16 19.46
C ASP A 95 7.69 -1.26 18.50
N TYR A 96 6.78 -1.86 17.73
CA TYR A 96 5.86 -1.11 16.89
C TYR A 96 4.89 -0.25 17.71
N VAL A 97 4.27 -0.81 18.76
CA VAL A 97 3.34 -0.05 19.62
C VAL A 97 4.07 1.11 20.29
N ASN A 98 5.30 0.90 20.77
CA ASN A 98 6.13 1.95 21.35
C ASN A 98 6.45 3.05 20.33
N CYS A 99 6.83 2.68 19.10
CA CYS A 99 7.04 3.65 18.01
C CYS A 99 5.76 4.44 17.70
N LEU A 100 4.62 3.76 17.66
CA LEU A 100 3.31 4.38 17.43
C LEU A 100 2.94 5.35 18.56
N LEU A 101 3.19 4.98 19.82
CA LEU A 101 2.94 5.84 20.98
C LEU A 101 3.83 7.08 20.98
N VAL A 102 5.10 6.95 20.63
CA VAL A 102 6.02 8.09 20.45
C VAL A 102 5.50 9.03 19.36
N TYR A 103 5.07 8.49 18.22
CA TYR A 103 4.48 9.29 17.14
C TYR A 103 3.21 10.03 17.60
N ILE A 104 2.28 9.35 18.27
CA ILE A 104 1.07 9.96 18.84
C ILE A 104 1.44 11.08 19.81
N THR A 105 2.43 10.86 20.67
CA THR A 105 2.88 11.84 21.67
C THR A 105 3.45 13.09 21.00
N ILE A 106 4.31 12.92 19.98
CA ILE A 106 4.87 14.04 19.20
C ILE A 106 3.76 14.85 18.54
N ILE A 107 2.83 14.19 17.84
CA ILE A 107 1.70 14.87 17.19
C ILE A 107 0.79 15.56 18.21
N SER A 108 0.56 14.94 19.38
CA SER A 108 -0.23 15.53 20.46
C SER A 108 0.40 16.80 21.01
N ILE A 109 1.72 16.80 21.23
CA ILE A 109 2.46 17.97 21.70
C ILE A 109 2.37 19.09 20.65
N LEU A 110 2.64 18.78 19.38
CA LEU A 110 2.51 19.76 18.30
C LEU A 110 1.09 20.31 18.21
N TYR A 111 0.08 19.45 18.35
CA TYR A 111 -1.32 19.88 18.35
C TYR A 111 -1.60 20.85 19.49
N ILE A 112 -1.23 20.54 20.73
CA ILE A 112 -1.46 21.43 21.87
C ILE A 112 -0.78 22.79 21.66
N LEU A 113 0.45 22.80 21.13
CA LEU A 113 1.22 24.03 20.88
C LEU A 113 0.61 24.90 19.77
N PHE A 114 0.10 24.30 18.69
CA PHE A 114 -0.29 25.03 17.48
C PHE A 114 -1.80 25.01 17.19
N HIS A 115 -2.65 24.43 18.05
CA HIS A 115 -4.10 24.31 17.82
C HIS A 115 -4.82 25.65 17.58
N GLN A 116 -4.29 26.77 18.09
CA GLN A 116 -4.89 28.09 17.90
C GLN A 116 -4.76 28.61 16.47
N HIS A 117 -3.83 28.06 15.68
CA HIS A 117 -3.61 28.46 14.30
C HIS A 117 -4.45 27.60 13.35
N SER A 118 -5.45 28.20 12.68
CA SER A 118 -6.30 27.50 11.70
C SER A 118 -5.48 26.87 10.56
N GLU A 119 -4.42 27.55 10.11
CA GLU A 119 -3.52 27.06 9.05
C GLU A 119 -2.87 25.72 9.42
N PHE A 120 -2.53 25.51 10.68
CA PHE A 120 -1.93 24.26 11.15
C PHE A 120 -2.92 23.10 11.06
N ILE A 121 -4.16 23.33 11.48
CA ILE A 121 -5.24 22.32 11.38
C ILE A 121 -5.52 22.00 9.91
N GLU A 122 -5.51 22.99 9.02
CA GLU A 122 -5.73 22.76 7.60
C GLU A 122 -4.56 22.02 6.92
N ALA A 123 -3.31 22.34 7.28
CA ALA A 123 -2.13 21.62 6.82
C ALA A 123 -2.13 20.15 7.26
N LEU A 124 -2.57 19.86 8.50
CA LEU A 124 -2.72 18.48 8.98
C LEU A 124 -3.73 17.70 8.14
N GLY A 125 -4.88 18.32 7.81
CA GLY A 125 -5.89 17.71 6.95
C GLY A 125 -5.37 17.43 5.54
N PHE A 126 -4.70 18.40 4.90
CA PHE A 126 -4.07 18.21 3.59
C PHE A 126 -2.98 17.13 3.60
N LEU A 127 -2.13 17.10 4.63
CA LEU A 127 -1.06 16.10 4.74
C LEU A 127 -1.65 14.69 4.89
N SER A 128 -2.63 14.55 5.79
CA SER A 128 -3.29 13.28 6.04
C SER A 128 -4.02 12.74 4.81
N LEU A 129 -4.83 13.59 4.17
CA LEU A 129 -5.56 13.22 2.96
C LEU A 129 -4.62 13.03 1.77
N GLY A 130 -3.62 13.88 1.63
CA GLY A 130 -2.61 13.81 0.57
C GLY A 130 -1.84 12.50 0.60
N ILE A 131 -1.33 12.07 1.75
CA ILE A 131 -0.65 10.78 1.83
C ILE A 131 -1.63 9.62 1.58
N GLU A 132 -2.89 9.70 2.01
CA GLU A 132 -3.88 8.68 1.64
C GLU A 132 -4.12 8.61 0.13
N SER A 133 -4.11 9.75 -0.56
CA SER A 133 -4.25 9.78 -2.01
C SER A 133 -3.10 9.05 -2.73
N THR A 134 -1.94 8.92 -2.11
CA THR A 134 -0.78 8.23 -2.71
C THR A 134 -0.80 6.72 -2.58
N LEU A 135 -1.79 6.13 -1.90
CA LEU A 135 -1.88 4.67 -1.72
C LEU A 135 -1.86 3.86 -3.03
N PRO A 136 -2.43 4.30 -4.16
CA PRO A 136 -2.36 3.56 -5.42
C PRO A 136 -1.00 3.67 -6.13
N VAL A 137 -0.14 4.62 -5.76
CA VAL A 137 1.13 4.90 -6.47
C VAL A 137 2.07 3.70 -6.55
N PRO A 138 2.32 2.93 -5.46
CA PRO A 138 3.15 1.74 -5.54
C PRO A 138 2.59 0.68 -6.50
N GLN A 139 1.27 0.56 -6.59
CA GLN A 139 0.61 -0.34 -7.52
C GLN A 139 0.85 0.11 -8.97
N ILE A 140 0.67 1.40 -9.25
CA ILE A 140 0.95 2.00 -10.58
C ILE A 140 2.39 1.72 -11.02
N LEU A 141 3.35 1.91 -10.12
CA LEU A 141 4.78 1.68 -10.40
C LEU A 141 5.07 0.20 -10.66
N THR A 142 4.48 -0.69 -9.86
CA THR A 142 4.66 -2.14 -9.98
C THR A 142 4.07 -2.67 -11.29
N ASN A 143 2.86 -2.24 -11.63
CA ASN A 143 2.21 -2.57 -12.90
C ASN A 143 3.04 -2.09 -14.09
N PHE A 144 3.59 -0.87 -14.01
CA PHE A 144 4.43 -0.32 -15.08
C PHE A 144 5.73 -1.11 -15.27
N LYS A 145 6.38 -1.52 -14.17
CA LYS A 145 7.64 -2.26 -14.20
C LYS A 145 7.47 -3.67 -14.74
N HIS A 146 6.48 -4.42 -14.26
CA HIS A 146 6.33 -5.84 -14.57
C HIS A 146 5.52 -6.09 -15.85
N ARG A 147 4.77 -5.09 -16.35
CA ARG A 147 3.89 -5.19 -17.54
C ARG A 147 2.97 -6.42 -17.51
N ASN A 148 2.67 -6.88 -16.30
CA ASN A 148 1.85 -8.04 -16.03
C ASN A 148 0.96 -7.71 -14.84
N THR A 149 -0.27 -8.19 -14.88
CA THR A 149 -1.31 -7.95 -13.87
C THR A 149 -1.88 -9.25 -13.31
N ASP A 150 -1.07 -10.32 -13.35
CA ASP A 150 -1.35 -11.62 -12.77
C ASP A 150 -1.41 -11.50 -11.24
N GLY A 151 -2.62 -11.24 -10.72
CA GLY A 151 -2.88 -11.05 -9.30
C GLY A 151 -4.02 -10.08 -8.99
N PHE A 152 -4.50 -9.30 -9.97
CA PHE A 152 -5.61 -8.38 -9.76
C PHE A 152 -6.95 -8.93 -10.27
N SER A 153 -7.95 -8.92 -9.40
CA SER A 153 -9.34 -9.23 -9.78
C SER A 153 -10.04 -7.98 -10.30
N TRP A 154 -10.69 -8.09 -11.46
CA TRP A 154 -11.53 -7.04 -12.05
C TRP A 154 -12.54 -6.46 -11.06
N LEU A 155 -13.09 -7.29 -10.17
CA LEU A 155 -14.10 -6.88 -9.18
C LEU A 155 -13.51 -5.92 -8.13
N ILE A 156 -12.27 -6.15 -7.70
CA ILE A 156 -11.60 -5.30 -6.71
C ILE A 156 -11.37 -3.91 -7.30
N LEU A 157 -10.89 -3.87 -8.54
CA LEU A 157 -10.62 -2.63 -9.25
C LEU A 157 -11.90 -1.82 -9.51
N ALA A 158 -12.98 -2.49 -9.92
CA ALA A 158 -14.28 -1.86 -10.09
C ALA A 158 -14.84 -1.30 -8.77
N SER A 159 -14.66 -2.03 -7.67
CA SER A 159 -15.06 -1.60 -6.34
C SER A 159 -14.32 -0.34 -5.89
N TRP A 160 -13.00 -0.27 -6.12
CA TRP A 160 -12.20 0.91 -5.78
C TRP A 160 -12.61 2.13 -6.59
N PHE A 161 -12.65 2.00 -7.92
CA PHE A 161 -13.04 3.09 -8.80
C PHE A 161 -14.45 3.60 -8.49
N LEU A 162 -15.42 2.70 -8.28
CA LEU A 162 -16.79 3.09 -7.95
C LEU A 162 -16.88 3.72 -6.56
N GLY A 163 -16.15 3.18 -5.57
CA GLY A 163 -16.09 3.71 -4.21
C GLY A 163 -15.53 5.13 -4.17
N ASP A 164 -14.41 5.38 -4.86
CA ASP A 164 -13.79 6.71 -4.91
C ASP A 164 -14.57 7.70 -5.78
N GLY A 165 -15.22 7.23 -6.84
CA GLY A 165 -16.18 8.03 -7.60
C GLY A 165 -17.38 8.48 -6.75
N PHE A 166 -17.98 7.55 -5.98
CA PHE A 166 -19.07 7.87 -5.07
C PHE A 166 -18.63 8.82 -3.95
N LYS A 167 -17.43 8.61 -3.39
CA LYS A 167 -16.85 9.47 -2.36
C LYS A 167 -16.62 10.89 -2.88
N ALA A 168 -16.05 11.04 -4.08
CA ALA A 168 -15.86 12.35 -4.71
C ALA A 168 -17.20 13.08 -4.94
N PHE A 169 -18.21 12.37 -5.45
CA PHE A 169 -19.56 12.90 -5.62
C PHE A 169 -20.18 13.33 -4.28
N TYR A 170 -20.06 12.50 -3.25
CA TYR A 170 -20.57 12.78 -1.92
C TYR A 170 -19.97 14.06 -1.31
N PHE A 171 -18.65 14.26 -1.43
CA PHE A 171 -17.99 15.47 -0.94
C PHE A 171 -18.38 16.72 -1.72
N PHE A 172 -18.57 16.59 -3.03
CA PHE A 172 -19.04 17.69 -3.87
C PHE A 172 -20.48 18.09 -3.50
N TYR A 173 -21.37 17.09 -3.34
CA TYR A 173 -22.77 17.33 -2.98
C TYR A 173 -22.91 17.94 -1.58
N THR A 174 -22.16 17.43 -0.60
CA THR A 174 -22.22 17.88 0.81
C THR A 174 -21.43 19.18 1.05
N GLN A 175 -20.79 19.75 0.03
CA GLN A 175 -19.95 20.96 0.14
C GLN A 175 -18.88 20.80 1.24
N SER A 176 -18.25 19.62 1.28
CA SER A 176 -17.20 19.29 2.25
C SER A 176 -15.96 20.19 2.06
N PRO A 177 -15.11 20.36 3.09
CA PRO A 177 -13.90 21.17 2.97
C PRO A 177 -13.06 20.79 1.75
N LEU A 178 -12.44 21.78 1.10
CA LEU A 178 -11.73 21.62 -0.18
C LEU A 178 -10.69 20.49 -0.17
N GLN A 179 -10.06 20.25 0.98
CA GLN A 179 -9.09 19.18 1.20
C GLN A 179 -9.64 17.79 0.82
N PHE A 180 -10.90 17.51 1.16
CA PHE A 180 -11.55 16.24 0.86
C PHE A 180 -11.89 16.11 -0.61
N VAL A 181 -12.38 17.18 -1.24
CA VAL A 181 -12.75 17.19 -2.66
C VAL A 181 -11.51 17.02 -3.54
N ILE A 182 -10.47 17.81 -3.30
CA ILE A 182 -9.21 17.74 -4.07
C ILE A 182 -8.58 16.35 -3.94
N CYS A 183 -8.49 15.84 -2.71
CA CYS A 183 -7.93 14.50 -2.46
C CYS A 183 -8.74 13.40 -3.15
N ALA A 184 -10.08 13.45 -3.09
CA ALA A 184 -10.93 12.43 -3.70
C ALA A 184 -10.80 12.44 -5.23
N ILE A 185 -10.65 13.62 -5.85
CA ILE A 185 -10.39 13.72 -7.29
C ILE A 185 -9.03 13.11 -7.63
N VAL A 186 -7.98 13.42 -6.87
CA VAL A 186 -6.64 12.84 -7.08
C VAL A 186 -6.66 11.31 -6.95
N GLN A 187 -7.35 10.78 -5.95
CA GLN A 187 -7.56 9.34 -5.77
C GLN A 187 -8.24 8.72 -6.99
N LEU A 188 -9.35 9.30 -7.44
CA LEU A 188 -10.07 8.83 -8.62
C LEU A 188 -9.20 8.86 -9.88
N CYS A 189 -8.33 9.86 -10.03
CA CYS A 189 -7.36 9.91 -11.13
C CYS A 189 -6.37 8.75 -11.08
N PHE A 190 -5.78 8.46 -9.92
CA PHE A 190 -4.85 7.33 -9.79
C PHE A 190 -5.53 5.99 -10.01
N ASP A 191 -6.75 5.80 -9.50
CA ASP A 191 -7.53 4.59 -9.76
C ASP A 191 -7.83 4.41 -11.24
N THR A 192 -8.17 5.51 -11.94
CA THR A 192 -8.35 5.48 -13.40
C THR A 192 -7.07 5.01 -14.11
N VAL A 193 -5.90 5.47 -13.68
CA VAL A 193 -4.61 5.02 -14.22
C VAL A 193 -4.41 3.53 -14.00
N VAL A 194 -4.70 3.01 -12.80
CA VAL A 194 -4.60 1.58 -12.50
C VAL A 194 -5.56 0.76 -13.36
N VAL A 195 -6.81 1.23 -13.53
CA VAL A 195 -7.82 0.59 -14.40
C VAL A 195 -7.32 0.51 -15.84
N VAL A 196 -6.81 1.61 -16.38
CA VAL A 196 -6.29 1.67 -17.75
C VAL A 196 -5.10 0.73 -17.93
N GLN A 197 -4.14 0.75 -17.00
CA GLN A 197 -3.00 -0.17 -17.02
C GLN A 197 -3.47 -1.63 -17.01
N PHE A 198 -4.47 -1.94 -16.18
CA PHE A 198 -5.03 -3.28 -16.08
C PHE A 198 -5.69 -3.75 -17.39
N ILE A 199 -6.51 -2.90 -18.02
CA ILE A 199 -7.13 -3.22 -19.32
C ILE A 199 -6.07 -3.49 -20.40
N ILE A 200 -5.03 -2.65 -20.46
CA ILE A 200 -3.96 -2.75 -21.46
C ILE A 200 -3.13 -4.04 -21.25
N PHE A 201 -2.77 -4.36 -20.01
CA PHE A 201 -1.93 -5.52 -19.71
C PHE A 201 -2.70 -6.84 -19.67
N SER A 202 -4.01 -6.82 -19.38
CA SER A 202 -4.88 -8.01 -19.39
C SER A 202 -5.30 -8.45 -20.79
N SER A 203 -5.39 -7.53 -21.77
CA SER A 203 -5.86 -7.86 -23.12
C SER A 203 -4.70 -8.10 -24.11
N PRO A 204 -4.46 -9.35 -24.56
CA PRO A 204 -3.40 -9.66 -25.52
C PRO A 204 -3.63 -9.00 -26.89
N THR A 205 -4.88 -8.78 -27.30
CA THR A 205 -5.23 -8.08 -28.55
C THR A 205 -4.84 -6.60 -28.51
N LEU A 206 -5.03 -5.94 -27.37
CA LEU A 206 -4.69 -4.53 -27.16
C LEU A 206 -3.17 -4.34 -27.03
N LYS A 207 -2.49 -5.28 -26.36
CA LYS A 207 -1.03 -5.36 -26.29
C LYS A 207 -0.40 -5.44 -27.68
N LYS A 208 -0.98 -6.24 -28.57
CA LYS A 208 -0.58 -6.37 -29.98
C LYS A 208 -0.87 -5.11 -30.80
N SER A 209 -2.03 -4.47 -30.60
CA SER A 209 -2.41 -3.23 -31.31
C SER A 209 -1.55 -2.02 -30.94
N LEU A 210 -1.01 -1.97 -29.72
CA LEU A 210 -0.13 -0.89 -29.24
C LEU A 210 1.36 -1.13 -29.56
N GLY A 211 1.69 -2.21 -30.29
CA GLY A 211 3.07 -2.53 -30.67
C GLY A 211 3.97 -2.90 -29.48
N ILE A 212 3.38 -3.26 -28.33
CA ILE A 212 4.12 -3.72 -27.16
C ILE A 212 4.55 -5.18 -27.43
N ARG A 213 5.66 -5.34 -28.14
CA ARG A 213 6.28 -6.63 -28.48
C ARG A 213 6.67 -7.34 -27.19
N GLU A 214 6.07 -8.50 -26.93
CA GLU A 214 6.61 -9.42 -25.94
C GLU A 214 7.94 -9.97 -26.47
N HIS A 215 9.01 -9.80 -25.71
CA HIS A 215 10.16 -10.70 -25.80
C HIS A 215 9.71 -12.04 -25.21
N TYR A 216 8.95 -12.80 -25.99
CA TYR A 216 8.81 -14.21 -25.76
C TYR A 216 10.01 -14.87 -26.43
N GLU A 217 11.05 -15.19 -25.66
CA GLU A 217 12.01 -16.19 -26.11
C GLU A 217 11.32 -17.55 -25.93
N PRO A 218 10.93 -18.23 -27.02
CA PRO A 218 10.51 -19.61 -26.92
C PRO A 218 11.74 -20.42 -26.52
N ILE A 219 11.71 -20.99 -25.32
CA ILE A 219 12.68 -22.02 -24.92
C ILE A 219 12.38 -23.22 -25.83
N ALA A 220 13.22 -23.40 -26.84
CA ALA A 220 13.20 -24.51 -27.80
C ALA A 220 13.82 -25.78 -27.19
#